data_AF-A0A1G9AGJ1-F1
#
_entry.id   AF-A0A1G9AGJ1-F1
#
_cell.length_a   1.000
_cell.length_b   1.000
_cell.length_c   1.000
_cell.angle_alpha   90.00
_cell.angle_beta   90.00
_cell.angle_gamma   90.00
#
_symmetry.space_group_name_H-M   'P 1'
#
loop_
_entity.id
_entity.type
_entity.pdbx_description
1 polymer ?
#
loop_
_entity_poly.entity_id
_entity_poly.type
_entity_poly.pdbx_seq_one_letter_code
_entity_poly.pdbx_strand_id
1 'polypeptide(L)'
;MDVKFPIGKLDVPENVTLENIREWNAQTETFTKRLRETVDGLSEDELNKTYREGAWNVRQLVHHIADSQMNMFQRLKLALTDDAPTVPGFVQDEWAVQPDTELPVESSIKMLEGINEKLLHWVKV
;
A
#
# COMPACT_ATOMS: atom_id res chain seq x y z
N MET A 1 -3.78 20.32 -13.25
CA MET A 1 -3.45 18.96 -12.80
C MET A 1 -3.78 18.92 -11.32
N ASP A 2 -4.66 18.00 -10.89
CA ASP A 2 -4.92 17.82 -9.46
C ASP A 2 -3.73 17.06 -8.87
N VAL A 3 -2.88 17.77 -8.13
CA VAL A 3 -1.66 17.20 -7.56
C VAL A 3 -1.94 16.10 -6.54
N LYS A 4 -3.16 16.01 -5.98
CA LYS A 4 -3.57 14.92 -5.09
C LYS A 4 -3.77 13.60 -5.83
N PHE A 5 -4.10 13.64 -7.12
CA PHE A 5 -4.31 12.47 -7.98
C PHE A 5 -3.44 12.58 -9.24
N PRO A 6 -2.10 12.52 -9.10
CA PRO A 6 -1.17 12.81 -10.20
C PRO A 6 -1.26 11.80 -11.35
N ILE A 7 -1.79 10.60 -11.09
CA ILE A 7 -2.01 9.53 -12.08
C ILE A 7 -3.51 9.27 -12.34
N GLY A 8 -4.39 10.19 -11.93
CA GLY A 8 -5.84 10.00 -11.97
C GLY A 8 -6.38 9.22 -10.77
N LYS A 9 -7.67 8.88 -10.82
CA LYS A 9 -8.36 8.08 -9.81
C LYS A 9 -8.35 6.61 -10.22
N LEU A 10 -8.57 5.74 -9.24
CA LEU A 10 -8.77 4.31 -9.50
C LEU A 10 -9.97 4.13 -10.44
N ASP A 11 -9.73 3.43 -11.54
CA ASP A 11 -10.74 2.99 -12.49
C ASP A 11 -10.73 1.47 -12.52
N VAL A 12 -11.82 0.85 -12.05
CA VAL A 12 -11.98 -0.60 -11.99
C VAL A 12 -12.98 -0.99 -13.07
N PRO A 13 -12.64 -1.91 -13.99
CA PRO A 13 -13.58 -2.33 -15.02
C PRO A 13 -14.81 -2.98 -14.40
N GLU A 14 -15.98 -2.75 -15.00
CA GLU A 14 -17.26 -3.34 -14.55
C GLU A 14 -17.20 -4.88 -14.51
N ASN A 15 -16.48 -5.47 -15.45
CA ASN A 15 -16.23 -6.92 -15.50
C ASN A 15 -14.72 -7.18 -15.41
N VAL A 16 -14.28 -7.65 -14.24
CA VAL A 16 -12.87 -8.06 -14.02
C VAL A 16 -12.61 -9.38 -14.75
N THR A 17 -11.59 -9.38 -15.62
CA THR A 17 -11.18 -10.58 -16.38
C THR A 17 -9.95 -11.25 -15.78
N LEU A 18 -9.68 -12.51 -16.18
CA LEU A 18 -8.45 -13.20 -15.82
C LEU A 18 -7.19 -12.48 -16.34
N GLU A 19 -7.30 -11.76 -17.46
CA GLU A 19 -6.21 -10.95 -17.98
C GLU A 19 -5.89 -9.78 -17.06
N ASN A 20 -6.92 -9.07 -16.56
CA ASN A 20 -6.72 -8.01 -15.56
C ASN A 20 -6.06 -8.55 -14.29
N ILE A 21 -6.50 -9.72 -13.81
CA ILE A 21 -5.91 -10.36 -12.63
C ILE A 21 -4.44 -10.69 -12.86
N ARG A 22 -4.07 -11.24 -14.02
CA ARG A 22 -2.68 -11.53 -14.37
C ARG A 22 -1.83 -10.26 -14.44
N GLU A 23 -2.37 -9.20 -15.03
CA GLU A 23 -1.69 -7.91 -15.12
C GLU A 23 -1.45 -7.32 -13.72
N TRP A 24 -2.48 -7.24 -12.89
CA TRP A 24 -2.36 -6.71 -11.53
C TRP A 24 -1.41 -7.56 -10.68
N ASN A 25 -1.42 -8.89 -10.82
CA ASN A 25 -0.44 -9.75 -10.17
C ASN A 25 1.00 -9.43 -10.58
N ALA A 26 1.27 -9.24 -11.87
CA ALA A 26 2.60 -8.88 -12.35
C ALA A 26 3.05 -7.50 -11.81
N GLN A 27 2.12 -6.55 -11.70
CA GLN A 27 2.40 -5.25 -11.10
C GLN A 27 2.67 -5.36 -9.59
N THR A 28 1.90 -6.18 -8.89
CA THR A 28 2.04 -6.49 -7.46
C THR A 28 3.37 -7.20 -7.16
N GLU A 29 3.79 -8.16 -8.00
CA GLU A 29 5.06 -8.88 -7.87
C GLU A 29 6.29 -7.95 -7.85
N THR A 30 6.23 -6.86 -8.61
CA THR A 30 7.35 -5.90 -8.70
C THR A 30 7.18 -4.67 -7.80
N PHE A 31 6.03 -4.50 -7.15
CA PHE A 31 5.69 -3.28 -6.41
C PHE A 31 6.70 -2.96 -5.30
N THR A 32 6.94 -3.90 -4.38
CA THR A 32 7.79 -3.64 -3.21
C THR A 32 9.23 -3.35 -3.61
N LYS A 33 9.73 -4.00 -4.66
CA LYS A 33 11.05 -3.70 -5.23
C LYS A 33 11.13 -2.26 -5.76
N ARG A 34 10.15 -1.84 -6.57
CA ARG A 34 10.11 -0.46 -7.09
C ARG A 34 10.01 0.57 -5.97
N LEU A 35 9.21 0.30 -4.95
CA LEU A 35 9.09 1.19 -3.79
C LEU A 35 10.43 1.33 -3.07
N ARG A 36 11.10 0.20 -2.78
CA ARG A 36 12.44 0.16 -2.18
C ARG A 36 13.45 0.98 -2.99
N GLU A 37 13.56 0.70 -4.29
CA GLU A 37 14.46 1.44 -5.20
C GLU A 37 14.16 2.95 -5.24
N THR A 38 12.91 3.35 -5.01
CA THR A 38 12.50 4.76 -4.97
C THR A 38 12.95 5.47 -3.68
N VAL A 39 13.00 4.76 -2.55
CA VAL A 39 13.21 5.37 -1.22
C VAL A 39 14.56 5.07 -0.58
N ASP A 40 15.28 4.04 -1.01
CA ASP A 40 16.56 3.60 -0.43
C ASP A 40 17.66 4.67 -0.48
N GLY A 41 17.60 5.60 -1.44
CA GLY A 41 18.60 6.65 -1.61
C GLY A 41 18.22 8.00 -0.99
N LEU A 42 17.05 8.12 -0.38
CA LEU A 42 16.57 9.40 0.15
C LEU A 42 17.24 9.73 1.48
N SER A 43 17.66 10.98 1.62
CA SER A 43 18.11 11.55 2.89
C SER A 43 16.95 11.75 3.87
N GLU A 44 17.28 11.94 5.15
CA GLU A 44 16.30 12.29 6.18
C GLU A 44 15.48 13.53 5.82
N ASP A 45 16.12 14.55 5.25
CA ASP A 45 15.43 15.77 4.80
C ASP A 45 14.47 15.47 3.63
N GLU A 46 14.82 14.58 2.72
CA GLU A 46 13.94 14.18 1.61
C GLU A 46 12.76 13.32 2.08
N LEU A 47 12.99 12.44 3.05
CA LEU A 47 11.93 11.65 3.68
C LEU A 47 10.90 12.54 4.40
N ASN A 48 11.33 13.71 4.88
CA ASN A 48 10.49 14.70 5.54
C ASN A 48 9.81 15.72 4.60
N LYS A 49 10.06 15.66 3.28
CA LYS A 49 9.40 16.54 2.31
C LYS A 49 7.95 16.11 2.05
N THR A 50 7.10 17.09 1.77
CA THR A 50 5.72 16.90 1.30
C THR A 50 5.61 17.29 -0.18
N TYR A 51 4.74 16.61 -0.94
CA TYR A 51 4.55 16.90 -2.37
C TYR A 51 3.49 17.99 -2.63
N ARG A 52 2.71 18.36 -1.62
CA ARG A 52 1.72 19.44 -1.63
C ARG A 52 1.44 19.92 -0.20
N GLU A 53 0.83 21.09 -0.09
CA GLU A 53 0.35 21.60 1.20
C GLU A 53 -0.67 20.64 1.85
N GLY A 54 -0.50 20.41 3.16
CA GLY A 54 -1.35 19.50 3.94
C GLY A 54 -1.27 18.03 3.52
N ALA A 55 -0.26 17.61 2.78
CA ALA A 55 0.03 16.19 2.57
C ALA A 55 0.94 15.63 3.66
N TRP A 56 0.88 14.32 3.84
CA TRP A 56 1.90 13.57 4.56
C TRP A 56 3.25 13.68 3.86
N ASN A 57 4.32 13.56 4.65
CA ASN A 57 5.67 13.47 4.12
C ASN A 57 5.93 12.09 3.48
N VAL A 58 7.07 11.93 2.81
CA VAL A 58 7.42 10.67 2.14
C VAL A 58 7.47 9.50 3.14
N ARG A 59 8.06 9.69 4.32
CA ARG A 59 8.14 8.64 5.36
C ARG A 59 6.75 8.12 5.74
N GLN A 60 5.84 9.03 6.11
CA GLN A 60 4.46 8.73 6.45
C GLN A 60 3.71 8.05 5.29
N LEU A 61 3.95 8.47 4.05
CA LEU A 61 3.36 7.81 2.88
C LEU A 61 3.81 6.35 2.75
N VAL A 62 5.10 6.06 2.97
CA VAL A 62 5.60 4.67 2.93
C VAL A 62 4.99 3.83 4.05
N HIS A 63 4.92 4.36 5.27
CA HIS A 63 4.26 3.66 6.38
C HIS A 63 2.77 3.42 6.09
N HIS A 64 2.06 4.42 5.60
CA HIS A 64 0.65 4.31 5.24
C HIS A 64 0.39 3.26 4.14
N ILE A 65 1.28 3.14 3.15
CA ILE A 65 1.18 2.08 2.13
C ILE A 65 1.17 0.71 2.84
N ALA A 66 2.05 0.50 3.81
CA ALA A 66 2.11 -0.76 4.54
C ALA A 66 0.87 -1.00 5.41
N ASP A 67 0.36 0.03 6.11
CA ASP A 67 -0.88 -0.07 6.90
C ASP A 67 -2.09 -0.40 6.04
N SER A 68 -2.19 0.23 4.88
CA SER A 68 -3.25 0.00 3.91
C SER A 68 -3.21 -1.44 3.36
N GLN A 69 -2.01 -1.95 3.04
CA GLN A 69 -1.82 -3.34 2.59
C GLN A 69 -2.10 -4.36 3.70
N MET A 70 -1.76 -4.06 4.95
CA MET A 70 -2.10 -4.91 6.10
C MET A 70 -3.62 -5.02 6.28
N ASN A 71 -4.33 -3.90 6.24
CA ASN A 71 -5.79 -3.87 6.31
C ASN A 71 -6.43 -4.63 5.13
N MET A 72 -5.93 -4.41 3.91
CA MET A 72 -6.37 -5.15 2.72
C MET A 72 -6.17 -6.66 2.88
N PHE A 73 -4.99 -7.09 3.36
CA PHE A 73 -4.69 -8.50 3.54
C PHE A 73 -5.62 -9.18 4.57
N GLN A 74 -5.91 -8.50 5.68
CA GLN A 74 -6.91 -8.98 6.65
C GLN A 74 -8.29 -9.11 6.00
N ARG A 75 -8.73 -8.10 5.25
CA ARG A 75 -10.04 -8.07 4.56
C ARG A 75 -10.20 -9.20 3.58
N LEU A 76 -9.14 -9.52 2.83
CA LEU A 76 -9.16 -10.67 1.92
C LEU A 76 -9.36 -11.99 2.67
N LYS A 77 -8.71 -12.18 3.83
CA LYS A 77 -8.96 -13.40 4.62
C LYS A 77 -10.40 -13.50 5.06
N LEU A 78 -10.94 -12.43 5.65
CA LEU A 78 -12.33 -12.39 6.11
C LEU A 78 -13.30 -12.67 4.95
N ALA A 79 -13.08 -12.07 3.78
CA ALA A 79 -13.91 -12.30 2.60
C ALA A 79 -13.89 -13.76 2.11
N LEU A 80 -12.81 -14.51 2.36
CA LEU A 80 -12.67 -15.92 1.97
C LEU A 80 -13.20 -16.90 3.03
N THR A 81 -13.29 -16.49 4.29
CA THR A 81 -13.60 -17.41 5.41
C THR A 81 -14.96 -17.17 6.05
N ASP A 82 -15.46 -15.95 6.00
CA ASP A 82 -16.63 -15.53 6.77
C ASP A 82 -17.81 -15.27 5.85
N ASP A 83 -19.03 -15.53 6.35
CA ASP A 83 -20.26 -15.16 5.66
C ASP A 83 -20.61 -13.69 5.94
N ALA A 84 -20.71 -12.89 4.87
CA ALA A 84 -21.00 -11.45 4.92
C ALA A 84 -20.20 -10.64 5.98
N PRO A 85 -18.85 -10.66 5.94
CA PRO A 85 -18.04 -10.02 6.98
C PRO A 85 -18.23 -8.50 7.02
N THR A 86 -18.37 -7.95 8.23
CA THR A 86 -18.24 -6.51 8.44
C THR A 86 -16.76 -6.15 8.49
N VAL A 87 -16.32 -5.36 7.52
CA VAL A 87 -14.93 -4.92 7.41
C VAL A 87 -14.71 -3.64 8.21
N PRO A 88 -13.79 -3.62 9.19
CA PRO A 88 -13.47 -2.40 9.91
C PRO A 88 -12.76 -1.39 9.00
N GLY A 89 -13.20 -0.14 9.08
CA GLY A 89 -12.42 1.00 8.62
C GLY A 89 -11.32 1.34 9.61
N PHE A 90 -10.42 2.25 9.22
CA PHE A 90 -9.43 2.83 10.12
C PHE A 90 -9.30 4.33 9.84
N VAL A 91 -8.98 5.10 10.88
CA VAL A 91 -8.81 6.56 10.77
C VAL A 91 -7.40 6.84 10.30
N GLN A 92 -7.18 6.77 8.98
CA GLN A 92 -5.85 6.81 8.37
C GLN A 92 -5.00 8.02 8.80
N ASP A 93 -5.63 9.18 9.01
CA ASP A 93 -4.94 10.41 9.43
C ASP A 93 -4.40 10.31 10.86
N GLU A 94 -5.06 9.55 11.73
CA GLU A 94 -4.58 9.27 13.09
C GLU A 94 -3.51 8.18 13.11
N TRP A 95 -3.55 7.23 12.16
CA TRP A 95 -2.53 6.19 12.02
C TRP A 95 -1.21 6.76 11.50
N ALA A 96 -1.27 7.67 10.52
CA ALA A 96 -0.11 8.27 9.89
C ALA A 96 0.75 9.17 10.82
N VAL A 97 0.33 9.36 12.08
CA VAL A 97 1.04 10.18 13.09
C VAL A 97 1.36 9.39 14.36
N GLN A 98 1.19 8.07 14.35
CA GLN A 98 1.58 7.24 15.49
C GLN A 98 3.11 7.16 15.63
N PRO A 99 3.64 6.88 16.83
CA PRO A 99 5.08 6.90 17.09
C PRO A 99 5.91 5.96 16.20
N ASP A 100 5.33 4.88 15.69
CA ASP A 100 6.02 3.95 14.79
C ASP A 100 6.30 4.55 13.41
N THR A 101 5.59 5.60 13.00
CA THR A 101 5.83 6.30 11.72
C THR A 101 7.13 7.12 11.71
N GLU A 102 7.83 7.22 12.85
CA GLU A 102 9.18 7.80 12.96
C GLU A 102 10.28 6.78 12.66
N LEU A 103 9.94 5.49 12.55
CA LEU A 103 10.92 4.45 12.22
C LEU A 103 11.48 4.64 10.81
N PRO A 104 12.66 4.05 10.50
CA PRO A 104 13.10 3.89 9.13
C PRO A 104 12.04 3.16 8.29
N VAL A 105 11.85 3.64 7.05
CA VAL A 105 10.89 3.09 6.08
C VAL A 105 11.12 1.60 5.79
N GLU A 106 12.32 1.10 6.05
CA GLU A 106 12.71 -0.31 5.89
C GLU A 106 11.76 -1.27 6.63
N SER A 107 11.26 -0.88 7.81
CA SER A 107 10.31 -1.69 8.57
C SER A 107 9.03 -1.97 7.77
N SER A 108 8.47 -0.93 7.16
CA SER A 108 7.30 -1.02 6.28
C SER A 108 7.58 -1.76 4.99
N ILE A 109 8.77 -1.60 4.40
CA ILE A 109 9.15 -2.35 3.19
C ILE A 109 9.19 -3.85 3.49
N LYS A 110 9.79 -4.27 4.61
CA LYS A 110 9.80 -5.69 5.02
C LYS A 110 8.40 -6.24 5.29
N MET A 111 7.53 -5.43 5.90
CA MET A 111 6.13 -5.82 6.10
C MET A 111 5.42 -6.02 4.75
N LEU A 112 5.63 -5.11 3.80
CA LEU A 112 5.11 -5.21 2.44
C LEU A 112 5.66 -6.44 1.70
N GLU A 113 6.94 -6.78 1.83
CA GLU A 113 7.53 -7.99 1.23
C GLU A 113 6.78 -9.25 1.70
N GLY A 114 6.57 -9.39 3.01
CA GLY A 114 5.88 -10.54 3.59
C GLY A 114 4.37 -10.60 3.26
N ILE A 115 3.69 -9.45 3.21
CA ILE A 115 2.28 -9.39 2.78
C ILE A 115 2.18 -9.76 1.30
N ASN A 116 3.06 -9.21 0.46
CA ASN A 116 3.07 -9.41 -0.98
C ASN A 116 3.32 -10.88 -1.34
N GLU A 117 4.27 -11.53 -0.66
CA GLU A 117 4.54 -12.97 -0.83
C GLU A 117 3.29 -13.81 -0.55
N LYS A 118 2.58 -13.52 0.55
CA LYS A 118 1.34 -14.22 0.91
C LYS A 118 0.21 -13.98 -0.10
N LEU A 119 0.05 -12.74 -0.54
CA LEU A 119 -0.97 -12.37 -1.52
C LEU A 119 -0.74 -13.11 -2.85
N LEU A 120 0.48 -13.05 -3.38
CA LEU A 120 0.83 -13.68 -4.66
C LEU A 120 0.75 -15.21 -4.62
N HIS A 121 0.86 -15.81 -3.43
CA HIS A 121 0.64 -17.25 -3.28
C HIS A 121 -0.82 -17.66 -3.53
N TRP A 122 -1.80 -16.84 -3.14
CA TRP A 122 -3.22 -17.15 -3.34
C TRP A 122 -3.66 -17.07 -4.80
N VAL A 123 -3.11 -16.15 -5.57
CA VAL A 123 -3.57 -15.93 -6.95
C VAL A 123 -2.89 -16.86 -7.97
N LYS A 124 -1.97 -17.72 -7.51
CA LYS A 124 -1.30 -18.75 -8.32
C LYS A 124 -2.01 -20.12 -8.29
N VAL A 125 -3.15 -20.23 -7.59
CA VAL A 125 -3.98 -21.44 -7.49
C VAL A 125 -5.25 -21.29 -8.31
#